data_AF-A0A5N3XGC3-F1
#
_entry.id   AF-A0A5N3XGC3-F1
#
_cell.length_a   1.000
_cell.length_b   1.000
_cell.length_c   1.000
_cell.angle_alpha   90.00
_cell.angle_beta   90.00
_cell.angle_gamma   90.00
#
_symmetry.space_group_name_H-M   'P 1'
#
loop_
_entity.id
_entity.type
_entity.pdbx_description
1 polymer ?
#
loop_
_entity_poly.entity_id
_entity_poly.type
_entity_poly.pdbx_seq_one_letter_code
_entity_poly.pdbx_strand_id
1 'polypeptide(L)'
;MNPRLAISKTRLPPLGGVLTTKAGAKRPRKQMDTHSWDGLSTFHCSSKEKILLCPLISVRPLKNTQISLFSHWFTLYAVDTRGRHSELSTVTLRTACPLVDDNKAEEIADKIYNLYNGYTSGKEQQTAYNTLMEVSASMLFRVQHHYNSHYEKFGDFVWRSEDELGPRKAHLILRRLERVSSHCSSLLRSAYIQSRVDAVPYLFCRSEEVRPAGMVWYSVLKDTRVTCEEKMVSMARNTYGESKGR
;
A
#
# COMPACT_ATOMS: atom_id res chain seq x y z
N MET A 1 -55.35 -14.94 -29.31
CA MET A 1 -56.73 -14.58 -28.88
C MET A 1 -56.65 -13.90 -27.52
N ASN A 2 -57.58 -13.00 -27.16
CA ASN A 2 -57.58 -12.25 -25.88
C ASN A 2 -58.99 -11.66 -25.59
N PRO A 3 -59.59 -11.95 -24.42
CA PRO A 3 -60.17 -10.92 -23.54
C PRO A 3 -59.59 -11.02 -22.10
N ARG A 4 -59.37 -9.95 -21.30
CA ARG A 4 -60.28 -8.93 -20.71
C ARG A 4 -61.35 -9.53 -19.75
N LEU A 5 -61.78 -8.92 -18.62
CA LEU A 5 -61.50 -7.65 -17.88
C LEU A 5 -61.09 -8.00 -16.41
N ALA A 6 -61.00 -7.20 -15.32
CA ALA A 6 -61.02 -5.77 -14.88
C ALA A 6 -60.18 -5.71 -13.55
N ILE A 7 -59.66 -4.63 -12.92
CA ILE A 7 -59.88 -3.17 -12.79
C ILE A 7 -60.89 -2.71 -11.69
N SER A 8 -60.36 -2.28 -10.53
CA SER A 8 -60.81 -1.16 -9.65
C SER A 8 -59.69 -0.91 -8.58
N LYS A 9 -59.19 0.27 -8.13
CA LYS A 9 -59.70 1.64 -7.81
C LYS A 9 -60.65 1.67 -6.59
N THR A 10 -60.57 2.52 -5.54
CA THR A 10 -59.64 3.58 -5.02
C THR A 10 -59.63 3.50 -3.44
N ARG A 11 -59.22 4.43 -2.53
CA ARG A 11 -58.90 5.88 -2.52
C ARG A 11 -58.09 6.29 -1.24
N LEU A 12 -57.83 7.60 -1.07
CA LEU A 12 -57.28 8.37 0.08
C LEU A 12 -58.05 9.72 0.15
N PRO A 13 -57.86 10.65 1.12
CA PRO A 13 -57.28 10.62 2.48
C PRO A 13 -58.46 10.89 3.50
N PRO A 14 -58.51 11.84 4.48
CA PRO A 14 -57.53 12.57 5.32
C PRO A 14 -57.88 12.62 6.85
N LEU A 15 -57.21 13.52 7.61
CA LEU A 15 -57.46 13.96 9.02
C LEU A 15 -57.09 12.97 10.15
N GLY A 16 -56.59 13.38 11.33
CA GLY A 16 -56.11 14.71 11.75
C GLY A 16 -56.08 14.87 13.29
N GLY A 17 -54.91 15.09 13.91
CA GLY A 17 -54.79 15.29 15.36
C GLY A 17 -53.38 15.65 15.82
N VAL A 18 -53.26 16.56 16.80
CA VAL A 18 -51.99 17.12 17.30
C VAL A 18 -51.85 16.87 18.80
N LEU A 19 -50.66 16.45 19.25
CA LEU A 19 -50.19 16.64 20.63
C LEU A 19 -48.65 16.61 20.66
N THR A 20 -48.05 17.40 21.55
CA THR A 20 -46.63 17.78 21.51
C THR A 20 -45.85 17.35 22.73
N THR A 21 -44.64 16.78 22.56
CA THR A 21 -43.60 16.83 23.62
C THR A 21 -42.16 16.82 23.09
N LYS A 22 -41.33 17.57 23.82
CA LYS A 22 -39.95 18.00 23.59
C LYS A 22 -38.90 16.95 23.18
N ALA A 23 -38.13 17.32 22.15
CA ALA A 23 -36.66 17.39 22.09
C ALA A 23 -35.76 16.16 22.42
N GLY A 24 -34.96 15.75 21.42
CA GLY A 24 -33.85 14.80 21.57
C GLY A 24 -32.93 14.80 20.33
N ALA A 25 -32.13 15.85 20.15
CA ALA A 25 -31.43 16.11 18.88
C ALA A 25 -30.19 15.21 18.63
N LYS A 26 -30.35 14.13 17.84
CA LYS A 26 -29.23 13.43 17.21
C LYS A 26 -28.75 14.18 15.95
N ARG A 27 -27.48 14.58 15.91
CA ARG A 27 -26.84 15.07 14.67
C ARG A 27 -26.66 13.91 13.67
N PRO A 28 -26.92 14.09 12.37
CA PRO A 28 -26.63 13.06 11.37
C PRO A 28 -25.11 12.93 11.15
N ARG A 29 -24.62 11.71 10.91
CA ARG A 29 -23.31 11.51 10.28
C ARG A 29 -23.41 12.05 8.85
N LYS A 30 -22.54 12.99 8.46
CA LYS A 30 -22.29 13.22 7.04
C LYS A 30 -21.52 12.01 6.49
N GLN A 31 -22.03 11.47 5.39
CA GLN A 31 -21.29 10.58 4.50
C GLN A 31 -20.14 11.40 3.89
N MET A 32 -18.98 10.77 3.69
CA MET A 32 -17.76 11.45 3.26
C MET A 32 -17.32 10.86 1.92
N ASP A 33 -17.54 11.63 0.85
CA ASP A 33 -17.42 11.14 -0.52
C ASP A 33 -15.95 10.91 -0.92
N THR A 34 -15.67 9.73 -1.45
CA THR A 34 -14.33 9.32 -1.88
C THR A 34 -13.99 9.91 -3.24
N HIS A 35 -13.51 11.15 -3.27
CA HIS A 35 -12.91 11.72 -4.48
C HIS A 35 -11.60 11.00 -4.81
N SER A 36 -11.50 10.44 -6.02
CA SER A 36 -10.22 9.97 -6.56
C SER A 36 -9.30 11.17 -6.78
N TRP A 37 -8.05 11.06 -6.31
CA TRP A 37 -7.01 12.05 -6.53
C TRP A 37 -5.82 11.40 -7.24
N ASP A 38 -5.91 11.37 -8.56
CA ASP A 38 -4.80 11.00 -9.44
C ASP A 38 -3.76 12.13 -9.48
N GLY A 39 -2.85 12.12 -8.50
CA GLY A 39 -1.82 13.16 -8.35
C GLY A 39 -0.55 12.67 -7.67
N LEU A 40 0.59 12.76 -8.37
CA LEU A 40 1.91 12.51 -7.79
C LEU A 40 2.24 13.57 -6.74
N SER A 41 2.74 13.15 -5.58
CA SER A 41 3.24 14.04 -4.52
C SER A 41 4.51 13.47 -3.86
N THR A 42 5.62 13.54 -4.59
CA THR A 42 6.95 13.15 -4.11
C THR A 42 7.56 14.24 -3.22
N PHE A 43 7.39 14.12 -1.91
CA PHE A 43 8.09 14.97 -0.93
C PHE A 43 9.28 14.22 -0.31
N HIS A 44 10.49 14.78 -0.44
CA HIS A 44 11.68 14.28 0.26
C HIS A 44 12.41 15.42 0.98
N CYS A 45 12.33 15.43 2.31
CA CYS A 45 13.14 16.33 3.13
C CYS A 45 14.57 15.78 3.20
N SER A 46 15.59 16.62 2.95
CA SER A 46 17.00 16.24 3.11
C SER A 46 17.51 16.73 4.46
N SER A 47 18.06 15.82 5.27
CA SER A 47 18.59 16.16 6.59
C SER A 47 20.11 16.25 6.57
N LYS A 48 20.61 17.48 6.75
CA LYS A 48 21.90 17.77 7.41
C LYS A 48 21.86 19.21 7.95
N GLU A 49 22.18 19.33 9.23
CA GLU A 49 22.52 20.58 9.96
C GLU A 49 21.42 21.65 10.15
N LYS A 50 20.64 21.43 11.22
CA LYS A 50 20.24 22.44 12.24
C LYS A 50 19.67 23.81 11.80
N ILE A 51 18.56 23.86 11.06
CA ILE A 51 17.52 24.88 11.28
C ILE A 51 16.13 24.22 11.21
N LEU A 52 15.25 24.53 12.18
CA LEU A 52 13.82 24.26 12.06
C LEU A 52 13.17 25.40 11.27
N LEU A 53 12.71 25.14 10.04
CA LEU A 53 11.51 25.76 9.43
C LEU A 53 11.21 25.21 8.01
N CYS A 54 11.10 23.89 7.89
CA CYS A 54 9.99 23.36 7.09
C CYS A 54 8.69 23.56 7.89
N PRO A 55 7.48 23.49 7.27
CA PRO A 55 6.31 23.08 8.05
C PRO A 55 6.67 21.78 8.79
N LEU A 56 6.26 21.65 10.05
CA LEU A 56 6.62 20.49 10.88
C LEU A 56 5.83 19.25 10.46
N ILE A 57 6.20 18.68 9.31
CA ILE A 57 5.78 17.36 8.84
C ILE A 57 6.39 16.33 9.79
N SER A 58 5.78 16.16 10.96
CA SER A 58 6.18 15.20 11.96
C SER A 58 5.75 13.80 11.48
N VAL A 59 6.49 13.26 10.51
CA VAL A 59 6.38 11.87 10.07
C VAL A 59 6.82 10.97 11.23
N ARG A 60 5.90 10.75 12.16
CA ARG A 60 6.05 9.79 13.25
C ARG A 60 5.52 8.45 12.74
N PRO A 61 6.37 7.51 12.29
CA PRO A 61 5.92 6.15 12.07
C PRO A 61 5.46 5.59 13.42
N LEU A 62 4.14 5.51 13.62
CA LEU A 62 3.55 4.99 14.84
C LEU A 62 3.80 3.47 14.85
N LYS A 63 4.92 3.05 15.44
CA LYS A 63 5.34 1.65 15.55
C LYS A 63 4.41 0.89 16.50
N ASN A 64 3.19 0.59 16.09
CA ASN A 64 2.36 -0.39 16.77
C ASN A 64 1.36 -1.10 15.84
N THR A 65 1.08 -2.37 16.16
CA THR A 65 0.37 -3.37 15.34
C THR A 65 1.10 -3.81 14.06
N GLN A 66 1.02 -5.11 13.72
CA GLN A 66 1.79 -5.74 12.64
C GLN A 66 1.17 -5.56 11.24
N ILE A 67 0.12 -4.75 11.10
CA ILE A 67 -0.72 -4.70 9.90
C ILE A 67 -0.23 -3.58 8.96
N SER A 68 0.15 -3.98 7.74
CA SER A 68 0.53 -3.09 6.63
C SER A 68 1.85 -2.31 6.79
N LEU A 69 2.96 -2.97 6.41
CA LEU A 69 4.23 -2.34 6.03
C LEU A 69 4.12 -1.33 4.87
N PHE A 70 2.94 -1.19 4.26
CA PHE A 70 2.69 -0.35 3.09
C PHE A 70 1.87 0.90 3.41
N SER A 71 1.19 0.96 4.56
CA SER A 71 0.31 2.09 4.90
C SER A 71 1.09 3.21 5.57
N HIS A 72 1.05 4.41 4.98
CA HIS A 72 1.72 5.60 5.46
C HIS A 72 0.68 6.66 5.83
N TRP A 73 0.90 7.38 6.93
CA TRP A 73 0.08 8.49 7.39
C TRP A 73 0.94 9.75 7.46
N PHE A 74 0.57 10.75 6.68
CA PHE A 74 1.17 12.09 6.67
C PHE A 74 0.21 13.08 7.32
N THR A 75 0.75 13.99 8.12
CA THR A 75 0.01 15.06 8.80
C THR A 75 0.64 16.41 8.48
N LEU A 76 -0.20 17.43 8.29
CA LEU A 76 0.23 18.77 7.90
C LEU A 76 -0.62 19.82 8.61
N TYR A 77 0.06 20.84 9.15
CA TYR A 77 -0.55 22.05 9.69
C TYR A 77 0.36 23.25 9.36
N ALA A 78 -0.24 24.43 9.24
CA ALA A 78 0.49 25.68 9.13
C ALA A 78 0.72 26.30 10.52
N VAL A 79 1.75 27.13 10.63
CA VAL A 79 2.07 27.96 11.81
C VAL A 79 2.22 29.40 11.34
N ASP A 80 1.52 30.35 11.97
CA ASP A 80 1.64 31.77 11.63
C ASP A 80 2.81 32.46 12.36
N THR A 81 3.08 33.72 12.01
CA THR A 81 4.20 34.49 12.61
C THR A 81 4.06 34.73 14.12
N ARG A 82 2.88 34.46 14.70
CA ARG A 82 2.56 34.54 16.14
C ARG A 82 2.48 33.17 16.80
N GLY A 83 2.86 32.09 16.11
CA GLY A 83 2.84 30.72 16.62
C GLY A 83 1.46 30.05 16.66
N ARG A 84 0.42 30.63 16.05
CA ARG A 84 -0.90 29.99 15.98
C ARG A 84 -0.89 28.88 14.94
N HIS A 85 -1.44 27.71 15.29
CA HIS A 85 -1.58 26.58 14.38
C HIS A 85 -2.88 26.66 13.57
N SER A 86 -2.87 26.11 12.35
CA SER A 86 -4.10 25.79 11.60
C SER A 86 -4.81 24.56 12.16
N GLU A 87 -6.00 24.27 11.63
CA GLU A 87 -6.56 22.92 11.68
C GLU A 87 -5.60 21.90 11.03
N LEU A 88 -5.65 20.65 11.48
CA LEU A 88 -4.75 19.58 11.04
C LEU A 88 -5.30 18.87 9.80
N SER A 89 -4.56 18.93 8.69
CA SER A 89 -4.81 18.08 7.52
C SER A 89 -4.13 16.72 7.68
N THR A 90 -4.78 15.67 7.19
CA THR A 90 -4.29 14.29 7.28
C THR A 90 -4.48 13.54 5.97
N VAL A 91 -3.46 12.78 5.56
CA VAL A 91 -3.48 11.94 4.35
C VAL A 91 -2.99 10.55 4.72
N THR A 92 -3.75 9.52 4.36
CA THR A 92 -3.33 8.12 4.47
C THR A 92 -3.28 7.48 3.09
N LEU A 93 -2.19 6.78 2.80
CA LEU A 93 -1.97 6.13 1.50
C LEU A 93 -1.27 4.78 1.66
N ARG A 94 -1.40 3.93 0.65
CA ARG A 94 -0.63 2.68 0.54
C ARG A 94 0.45 2.83 -0.51
N THR A 95 1.68 2.44 -0.20
CA THR A 95 2.73 2.31 -1.21
C THR A 95 2.46 1.12 -2.12
N ALA A 96 2.98 1.18 -3.34
CA ALA A 96 2.90 0.09 -4.30
C ALA A 96 3.58 -1.18 -3.77
N CYS A 97 3.13 -2.33 -4.26
CA CYS A 97 3.73 -3.62 -3.92
C CYS A 97 5.21 -3.69 -4.37
N PRO A 98 6.06 -4.47 -3.68
CA PRO A 98 7.47 -4.58 -4.01
C PRO A 98 7.69 -5.12 -5.43
N LEU A 99 8.82 -4.74 -6.02
CA LEU A 99 9.23 -5.26 -7.32
C LEU A 99 9.39 -6.79 -7.26
N VAL A 100 8.93 -7.45 -8.32
CA VAL A 100 9.04 -8.89 -8.50
C VAL A 100 9.60 -9.18 -9.90
N ASP A 101 10.65 -9.98 -9.95
CA ASP A 101 11.22 -10.54 -11.17
C ASP A 101 10.47 -11.86 -11.45
N ASP A 102 9.58 -11.82 -12.44
CA ASP A 102 8.63 -12.91 -12.69
C ASP A 102 9.33 -14.17 -13.24
N ASN A 103 10.28 -13.99 -14.15
CA ASN A 103 11.07 -15.08 -14.73
C ASN A 103 11.91 -15.77 -13.65
N LYS A 104 12.52 -14.98 -12.75
CA LYS A 104 13.30 -15.52 -11.62
C LYS A 104 12.43 -16.19 -10.56
N ALA A 105 11.17 -15.78 -10.41
CA ALA A 105 10.23 -16.49 -9.55
C ALA A 105 9.84 -17.85 -10.12
N GLU A 106 9.72 -17.96 -11.45
CA GLU A 106 9.48 -19.23 -12.17
C GLU A 106 10.71 -20.15 -12.08
N GLU A 107 11.92 -19.65 -12.39
CA GLU A 107 13.20 -20.38 -12.23
C GLU A 107 13.36 -20.99 -10.82
N ILE A 108 13.00 -20.23 -9.77
CA ILE A 108 13.08 -20.70 -8.39
C ILE A 108 11.98 -21.73 -8.08
N ALA A 109 10.79 -21.63 -8.66
CA ALA A 109 9.74 -22.65 -8.48
C ALA A 109 10.18 -24.00 -9.05
N ASP A 110 10.67 -24.02 -10.30
CA ASP A 110 11.21 -25.20 -10.97
C ASP A 110 12.40 -25.79 -10.21
N LYS A 111 13.33 -24.94 -9.76
CA LYS A 111 14.47 -25.37 -8.93
C LYS A 111 14.04 -26.04 -7.63
N ILE A 112 13.01 -25.51 -6.94
CA ILE A 112 12.50 -26.08 -5.69
C ILE A 112 11.79 -27.41 -5.94
N TYR A 113 10.98 -27.51 -7.00
CA TYR A 113 10.36 -28.77 -7.42
C TYR A 113 11.41 -29.86 -7.72
N ASN A 114 12.50 -29.51 -8.41
CA ASN A 114 13.60 -30.45 -8.66
C ASN A 114 14.37 -30.84 -7.39
N LEU A 115 14.56 -29.92 -6.43
CA LEU A 115 15.19 -30.22 -5.14
C LEU A 115 14.33 -31.11 -4.23
N TYR A 116 13.00 -31.03 -4.34
CA TYR A 116 12.07 -31.92 -3.64
C TYR A 116 12.06 -33.32 -4.27
N ASN A 117 12.01 -33.42 -5.61
CA ASN A 117 12.08 -34.71 -6.31
C ASN A 117 13.47 -35.39 -6.30
N GLY A 118 14.52 -34.74 -5.78
CA GLY A 118 15.89 -35.24 -5.79
C GLY A 118 16.17 -36.47 -4.89
N TYR A 119 15.16 -37.00 -4.20
CA TYR A 119 15.28 -37.99 -3.13
C TYR A 119 16.09 -37.48 -1.92
N THR A 120 15.82 -36.22 -1.55
CA THR A 120 16.10 -35.57 -0.26
C THR A 120 17.43 -35.89 0.43
N SER A 121 18.54 -35.48 -0.19
CA SER A 121 19.74 -35.18 0.60
C SER A 121 19.46 -34.04 1.58
N GLY A 122 19.91 -34.16 2.83
CA GLY A 122 19.82 -33.06 3.80
C GLY A 122 20.52 -31.76 3.35
N LYS A 123 21.45 -31.86 2.41
CA LYS A 123 22.06 -30.70 1.71
C LYS A 123 21.04 -29.99 0.82
N GLU A 124 20.25 -30.73 0.06
CA GLU A 124 19.23 -30.20 -0.87
C GLU A 124 18.07 -29.57 -0.11
N GLN A 125 17.60 -30.22 0.97
CA GLN A 125 16.62 -29.64 1.91
C GLN A 125 17.10 -28.29 2.47
N GLN A 126 18.38 -28.19 2.86
CA GLN A 126 18.93 -26.93 3.37
C GLN A 126 19.11 -25.88 2.26
N THR A 127 19.49 -26.27 1.04
CA THR A 127 19.58 -25.39 -0.13
C THR A 127 18.20 -24.85 -0.57
N ALA A 128 17.16 -25.70 -0.56
CA ALA A 128 15.79 -25.31 -0.85
C ALA A 128 15.29 -24.29 0.20
N TYR A 129 15.41 -24.64 1.48
CA TYR A 129 15.04 -23.75 2.59
C TYR A 129 15.79 -22.41 2.54
N ASN A 130 17.10 -22.41 2.28
CA ASN A 130 17.88 -21.17 2.13
C ASN A 130 17.36 -20.31 0.96
N THR A 131 17.18 -20.92 -0.22
CA THR A 131 16.69 -20.20 -1.42
C THR A 131 15.35 -19.50 -1.15
N LEU A 132 14.40 -20.19 -0.49
CA LEU A 132 13.09 -19.64 -0.10
C LEU A 132 13.18 -18.57 1.01
N MET A 133 14.21 -18.61 1.85
CA MET A 133 14.44 -17.66 2.94
C MET A 133 15.30 -16.44 2.56
N GLU A 134 16.03 -16.50 1.45
CA GLU A 134 16.83 -15.39 0.91
C GLU A 134 15.96 -14.41 0.11
N VAL A 135 14.96 -14.89 -0.64
CA VAL A 135 14.07 -14.05 -1.46
C VAL A 135 13.07 -13.22 -0.63
N SER A 136 12.62 -12.07 -1.16
CA SER A 136 11.63 -11.22 -0.49
C SER A 136 10.28 -11.95 -0.29
N ALA A 137 9.45 -11.50 0.66
CA ALA A 137 8.12 -12.09 0.88
C ALA A 137 7.23 -12.06 -0.38
N SER A 138 7.34 -11.02 -1.21
CA SER A 138 6.60 -10.91 -2.48
C SER A 138 7.16 -11.82 -3.57
N MET A 139 8.49 -12.00 -3.63
CA MET A 139 9.11 -13.00 -4.50
C MET A 139 8.70 -14.42 -4.09
N LEU A 140 8.74 -14.74 -2.80
CA LEU A 140 8.33 -16.04 -2.25
C LEU A 140 6.86 -16.36 -2.57
N PHE A 141 5.98 -15.37 -2.50
CA PHE A 141 4.58 -15.50 -2.90
C PHE A 141 4.41 -15.73 -4.40
N ARG A 142 5.29 -15.16 -5.23
CA ARG A 142 5.29 -15.44 -6.68
C ARG A 142 5.85 -16.82 -7.02
N VAL A 143 6.88 -17.28 -6.31
CA VAL A 143 7.40 -18.66 -6.38
C VAL A 143 6.29 -19.67 -6.05
N GLN A 144 5.52 -19.44 -4.98
CA GLN A 144 4.36 -20.27 -4.64
C GLN A 144 3.32 -20.33 -5.78
N HIS A 145 3.02 -19.19 -6.41
CA HIS A 145 2.05 -19.12 -7.50
C HIS A 145 2.50 -19.96 -8.71
N HIS A 146 3.76 -19.81 -9.16
CA HIS A 146 4.31 -20.60 -10.26
C HIS A 146 4.43 -22.08 -9.92
N TYR A 147 4.89 -22.41 -8.70
CA TYR A 147 4.99 -23.80 -8.24
C TYR A 147 3.62 -24.50 -8.30
N ASN A 148 2.56 -23.88 -7.76
CA ASN A 148 1.22 -24.47 -7.84
C ASN A 148 0.73 -24.55 -9.30
N SER A 149 0.95 -23.51 -10.11
CA SER A 149 0.54 -23.50 -11.53
C SER A 149 1.09 -24.68 -12.34
N HIS A 150 2.32 -25.12 -12.06
CA HIS A 150 2.97 -26.21 -12.80
C HIS A 150 2.85 -27.58 -12.10
N TYR A 151 2.85 -27.61 -10.77
CA TYR A 151 3.13 -28.81 -9.96
C TYR A 151 2.08 -29.17 -8.89
N GLU A 152 1.01 -28.40 -8.68
CA GLU A 152 -0.03 -28.68 -7.66
C GLU A 152 -0.63 -30.10 -7.76
N LYS A 153 -0.68 -30.66 -8.98
CA LYS A 153 -1.05 -32.06 -9.28
C LYS A 153 -0.18 -33.14 -8.58
N PHE A 154 0.97 -32.77 -8.04
CA PHE A 154 1.89 -33.63 -7.28
C PHE A 154 1.93 -33.29 -5.77
N GLY A 155 1.02 -32.44 -5.31
CA GLY A 155 0.99 -31.83 -3.98
C GLY A 155 1.33 -30.33 -4.06
N ASP A 156 0.55 -29.50 -3.39
CA ASP A 156 0.74 -28.05 -3.39
C ASP A 156 2.04 -27.62 -2.68
N PHE A 157 2.51 -26.40 -2.95
CA PHE A 157 3.76 -25.85 -2.40
C PHE A 157 3.84 -25.89 -0.87
N VAL A 158 2.73 -25.71 -0.15
CA VAL A 158 2.69 -25.73 1.32
C VAL A 158 2.88 -27.14 1.82
N TRP A 159 2.05 -28.07 1.34
CA TRP A 159 2.08 -29.47 1.73
C TRP A 159 3.44 -30.11 1.41
N ARG A 160 3.97 -29.88 0.20
CA ARG A 160 5.32 -30.33 -0.18
C ARG A 160 6.44 -29.68 0.64
N SER A 161 6.32 -28.40 1.00
CA SER A 161 7.32 -27.78 1.88
C SER A 161 7.29 -28.36 3.29
N GLU A 162 6.16 -28.89 3.76
CA GLU A 162 6.03 -29.54 5.07
C GLU A 162 6.54 -30.99 5.06
N ASP A 163 6.27 -31.75 3.99
CA ASP A 163 6.79 -33.11 3.80
C ASP A 163 8.33 -33.11 3.65
N GLU A 164 8.85 -32.31 2.71
CA GLU A 164 10.25 -32.37 2.28
C GLU A 164 11.21 -31.60 3.21
N LEU A 165 10.72 -30.62 3.99
CA LEU A 165 11.53 -29.81 4.93
C LEU A 165 11.11 -29.96 6.40
N GLY A 166 9.98 -30.60 6.69
CA GLY A 166 9.42 -30.72 8.03
C GLY A 166 8.67 -29.48 8.53
N PRO A 167 7.72 -29.65 9.47
CA PRO A 167 6.75 -28.64 9.91
C PRO A 167 7.39 -27.33 10.36
N ARG A 168 8.52 -27.39 11.08
CA ARG A 168 9.19 -26.19 11.62
C ARG A 168 9.80 -25.31 10.53
N LYS A 169 10.27 -25.88 9.42
CA LYS A 169 10.82 -25.11 8.28
C LYS A 169 9.69 -24.57 7.41
N ALA A 170 8.69 -25.41 7.10
CA ALA A 170 7.49 -25.00 6.35
C ALA A 170 6.76 -23.84 7.02
N HIS A 171 6.48 -23.92 8.33
CA HIS A 171 5.77 -22.86 9.05
C HIS A 171 6.54 -21.51 9.04
N LEU A 172 7.87 -21.51 9.00
CA LEU A 172 8.66 -20.28 8.84
C LEU A 172 8.57 -19.69 7.42
N ILE A 173 8.38 -20.52 6.39
CA ILE A 173 8.12 -20.10 5.01
C ILE A 173 6.69 -19.53 4.91
N LEU A 174 5.68 -20.22 5.47
CA LEU A 174 4.29 -19.75 5.52
C LEU A 174 4.16 -18.38 6.19
N ARG A 175 4.79 -18.20 7.35
CA ARG A 175 4.79 -16.93 8.09
C ARG A 175 5.47 -15.77 7.36
N ARG A 176 6.14 -16.01 6.22
CA ARG A 176 6.61 -14.95 5.31
C ARG A 176 5.56 -14.58 4.26
N LEU A 177 4.81 -15.55 3.74
CA LEU A 177 3.69 -15.33 2.82
C LEU A 177 2.62 -14.45 3.47
N GLU A 178 2.31 -14.69 4.75
CA GLU A 178 1.40 -13.87 5.56
C GLU A 178 1.78 -12.38 5.66
N ARG A 179 3.03 -12.02 5.36
CA ARG A 179 3.52 -10.62 5.42
C ARG A 179 3.18 -9.84 4.15
N VAL A 180 2.69 -10.51 3.11
CA VAL A 180 2.18 -9.89 1.88
C VAL A 180 0.75 -9.40 2.15
N SER A 181 0.50 -8.10 1.93
CA SER A 181 -0.84 -7.52 2.14
C SER A 181 -1.87 -8.12 1.16
N SER A 182 -3.14 -8.17 1.55
CA SER A 182 -4.23 -8.73 0.72
C SER A 182 -4.37 -8.06 -0.66
N HIS A 183 -4.00 -6.78 -0.77
CA HIS A 183 -3.91 -6.06 -2.04
C HIS A 183 -2.80 -6.63 -2.93
N CYS A 184 -1.61 -6.83 -2.36
CA CYS A 184 -0.46 -7.38 -3.09
C CYS A 184 -0.61 -8.88 -3.39
N SER A 185 -1.21 -9.67 -2.50
CA SER A 185 -1.47 -11.10 -2.77
C SER A 185 -2.47 -11.30 -3.91
N SER A 186 -3.36 -10.34 -4.16
CA SER A 186 -4.23 -10.35 -5.35
C SER A 186 -3.46 -10.02 -6.62
N LEU A 187 -2.63 -8.96 -6.61
CA LEU A 187 -1.84 -8.53 -7.77
C LEU A 187 -0.72 -9.52 -8.15
N LEU A 188 -0.11 -10.18 -7.17
CA LEU A 188 0.94 -11.18 -7.40
C LEU A 188 0.41 -12.53 -7.95
N ARG A 189 -0.91 -12.66 -8.16
CA ARG A 189 -1.58 -13.78 -8.84
C ARG A 189 -1.94 -13.50 -10.31
N SER A 190 -1.58 -12.34 -10.86
CA SER A 190 -1.76 -12.03 -12.29
C SER A 190 -0.97 -13.00 -13.18
N ALA A 191 -1.39 -13.22 -14.42
CA ALA A 191 -0.77 -14.20 -15.30
C ALA A 191 0.71 -13.88 -15.59
N TYR A 192 1.04 -12.58 -15.73
CA TYR A 192 2.42 -12.10 -15.82
C TYR A 192 2.62 -10.82 -15.02
N ILE A 193 3.88 -10.58 -14.65
CA ILE A 193 4.36 -9.34 -14.01
C ILE A 193 5.59 -8.87 -14.80
N GLN A 194 5.62 -7.59 -15.18
CA GLN A 194 6.78 -6.95 -15.79
C GLN A 194 7.19 -5.73 -14.98
N SER A 195 8.49 -5.49 -14.83
CA SER A 195 9.00 -4.26 -14.25
C SER A 195 9.18 -3.19 -15.34
N ARG A 196 8.79 -1.95 -15.04
CA ARG A 196 9.13 -0.76 -15.83
C ARG A 196 9.72 0.30 -14.92
N VAL A 197 10.43 1.28 -15.49
CA VAL A 197 11.04 2.38 -14.73
C VAL A 197 10.53 3.71 -15.28
N ASP A 198 9.59 4.31 -14.58
CA ASP A 198 9.03 5.63 -14.91
C ASP A 198 9.99 6.71 -14.34
N ALA A 199 10.53 7.60 -15.18
CA ALA A 199 11.38 8.72 -14.71
C ALA A 199 10.54 9.99 -14.55
N VAL A 200 10.48 10.56 -13.35
CA VAL A 200 9.61 11.72 -13.05
C VAL A 200 10.39 12.90 -12.48
N PRO A 201 10.12 14.16 -12.92
CA PRO A 201 10.74 15.34 -12.35
C PRO A 201 10.15 15.69 -10.98
N TYR A 202 10.96 16.30 -10.12
CA TYR A 202 10.56 16.91 -8.86
C TYR A 202 11.44 18.14 -8.57
N LEU A 203 10.87 19.10 -7.83
CA LEU A 203 11.58 20.32 -7.46
C LEU A 203 12.32 20.12 -6.13
N PHE A 204 13.63 20.34 -6.14
CA PHE A 204 14.52 20.27 -4.98
C PHE A 204 14.96 21.67 -4.56
N CYS A 205 14.29 22.23 -3.55
CA CYS A 205 14.58 23.57 -3.04
C CYS A 205 15.43 23.56 -1.76
N ARG A 206 16.29 24.58 -1.61
CA ARG A 206 17.08 24.87 -0.41
C ARG A 206 16.96 26.36 -0.06
N SER A 207 17.00 26.70 1.23
CA SER A 207 17.19 28.10 1.66
C SER A 207 18.63 28.50 1.38
N GLU A 208 18.84 29.67 0.79
CA GLU A 208 20.18 30.25 0.60
C GLU A 208 20.68 30.99 1.84
N GLU A 209 19.76 31.46 2.67
CA GLU A 209 20.04 32.30 3.84
C GLU A 209 19.40 31.70 5.10
N VAL A 210 20.07 31.85 6.24
CA VAL A 210 19.55 31.52 7.56
C VAL A 210 18.99 32.78 8.20
N ARG A 211 17.69 33.01 8.06
CA ARG A 211 17.06 34.19 8.67
C ARG A 211 17.01 34.08 10.20
N PRO A 212 17.40 35.13 10.95
CA PRO A 212 17.26 35.14 12.39
C PRO A 212 15.78 35.16 12.78
N ALA A 213 15.33 34.15 13.52
CA ALA A 213 14.02 34.16 14.15
C ALA A 213 14.07 35.10 15.38
N GLY A 214 13.13 36.04 15.47
CA GLY A 214 12.99 36.88 16.65
C GLY A 214 12.48 36.06 17.84
N MET A 215 12.86 36.42 19.06
CA MET A 215 12.58 35.64 20.28
C MET A 215 11.08 35.37 20.56
N VAL A 216 10.18 36.09 19.89
CA VAL A 216 8.71 35.94 20.02
C VAL A 216 8.01 35.80 18.65
N TRP A 217 8.64 36.21 17.54
CA TRP A 217 8.00 36.35 16.22
C TRP A 217 8.76 35.52 15.17
N TYR A 218 8.05 34.62 14.49
CA TYR A 218 8.63 33.80 13.42
C TYR A 218 8.72 34.57 12.09
N SER A 219 9.73 34.24 11.28
CA SER A 219 9.92 34.81 9.95
C SER A 219 8.82 34.34 8.98
N VAL A 220 8.45 35.22 8.04
CA VAL A 220 7.47 34.88 6.99
C VAL A 220 8.11 33.91 6.00
N LEU A 221 7.63 32.65 5.99
CA LEU A 221 8.18 31.57 5.17
C LEU A 221 8.17 31.89 3.66
N LYS A 222 7.15 32.62 3.18
CA LYS A 222 7.03 33.04 1.78
C LYS A 222 8.17 33.97 1.33
N ASP A 223 8.74 34.74 2.25
CA ASP A 223 9.71 35.79 1.92
C ASP A 223 11.15 35.26 1.98
N THR A 224 11.35 33.99 2.36
CA THR A 224 12.64 33.31 2.45
C THR A 224 13.21 33.08 1.05
N ARG A 225 14.47 33.49 0.83
CA ARG A 225 15.15 33.31 -0.46
C ARG A 225 15.57 31.85 -0.63
N VAL A 226 15.00 31.18 -1.63
CA VAL A 226 15.25 29.76 -1.93
C VAL A 226 15.81 29.59 -3.34
N THR A 227 16.82 28.74 -3.47
CA THR A 227 17.23 28.17 -4.77
C THR A 227 16.51 26.83 -4.96
N CYS A 228 16.00 26.61 -6.17
CA CYS A 228 15.28 25.38 -6.52
C CYS A 228 15.88 24.79 -7.80
N GLU A 229 16.23 23.51 -7.74
CA GLU A 229 16.77 22.73 -8.85
C GLU A 229 15.72 21.68 -9.27
N GLU A 230 15.48 21.49 -10.56
CA GLU A 230 14.70 20.34 -11.03
C GLU A 230 15.59 19.09 -11.04
N LYS A 231 15.06 17.97 -10.53
CA LYS A 231 15.76 16.68 -10.44
C LYS A 231 14.83 15.53 -10.82
N MET A 232 15.38 14.40 -11.22
CA MET A 232 14.61 13.22 -11.64
C MET A 232 14.64 12.13 -10.56
N VAL A 233 13.49 11.48 -10.32
CA VAL A 233 13.41 10.19 -9.60
C VAL A 233 13.11 9.08 -10.60
N SER A 234 13.91 8.01 -10.56
CA SER A 234 13.58 6.74 -11.22
C SER A 234 12.61 5.93 -10.34
N MET A 235 11.34 5.88 -10.74
CA MET A 235 10.29 5.09 -10.07
C MET A 235 10.10 3.76 -10.79
N ALA A 236 10.81 2.73 -10.34
CA ALA A 236 10.54 1.37 -10.76
C ALA A 236 9.16 0.89 -10.26
N ARG A 237 8.36 0.28 -11.13
CA ARG A 237 6.98 -0.18 -10.87
C ARG A 237 6.70 -1.51 -11.53
N ASN A 238 5.92 -2.36 -10.88
CA ASN A 238 5.32 -3.53 -11.51
C ASN A 238 4.16 -3.11 -12.43
N THR A 239 4.06 -3.74 -13.58
CA THR A 239 2.91 -3.78 -14.48
C THR A 239 2.37 -5.21 -14.45
N TYR A 240 1.06 -5.36 -14.28
CA TYR A 240 0.38 -6.64 -14.07
C TYR A 240 -0.64 -6.86 -15.20
N GLY A 241 -0.83 -8.08 -15.67
CA GLY A 241 -1.83 -8.35 -16.70
C GLY A 241 -2.20 -9.82 -16.89
N GLU A 242 -3.05 -10.06 -17.90
CA GLU A 242 -3.69 -11.34 -18.20
C GLU A 242 -3.04 -12.09 -19.39
N SER A 243 -2.46 -11.39 -20.37
CA SER A 243 -1.60 -11.98 -21.41
C SER A 243 -0.46 -11.04 -21.80
N LYS A 244 0.75 -11.58 -22.06
CA LYS A 244 2.03 -10.85 -22.24
C LYS A 244 2.12 -9.86 -23.44
N GLY A 245 0.99 -9.44 -24.03
CA GLY A 245 0.91 -8.66 -25.27
C GLY A 245 -0.03 -7.45 -25.23
N ARG A 246 -0.37 -6.93 -24.05
CA ARG A 246 -1.08 -5.66 -23.82
C ARG A 246 -0.53 -4.94 -22.59
#